data_AF-A0A914XV62-F1
#
_entry.id   AF-A0A914XV62-F1
#
_cell.length_a   1.000
_cell.length_b   1.000
_cell.length_c   1.000
_cell.angle_alpha   90.00
_cell.angle_beta   90.00
_cell.angle_gamma   90.00
#
_symmetry.space_group_name_H-M   'P 1'
#
loop_
_entity.id
_entity.type
_entity.pdbx_description
1 polymer ?
#
loop_
_entity_poly.entity_id
_entity_poly.type
_entity_poly.pdbx_seq_one_letter_code
_entity_poly.pdbx_strand_id
1 'polypeptide(L)' 'MDRGTNANDMLNGKTIPVKLGIIGVRNRSQEEISNNQSIEECLEKEEKFFLNNYPNIAAKNGMPFLRVQLNKVSYLWHI' A
#
# COMPACT_ATOMS: atom_id res chain seq x y z
N MET A 1 13.73 3.84 1.17
CA MET A 1 13.88 3.50 2.61
C MET A 1 15.36 3.32 2.87
N ASP A 2 15.86 3.90 3.96
CA ASP A 2 17.25 3.71 4.33
C ASP A 2 17.50 2.25 4.66
N ARG A 3 18.69 1.78 4.30
CA ARG A 3 19.10 0.40 4.53
C ARG A 3 19.06 0.11 6.04
N GLY A 4 18.16 -0.78 6.46
CA GLY A 4 17.95 -1.12 7.87
C GLY A 4 16.65 -0.58 8.48
N THR A 5 15.88 0.26 7.77
CA THR A 5 14.57 0.72 8.23
C THR A 5 13.46 -0.15 7.63
N ASN A 6 12.58 -0.70 8.48
CA ASN A 6 11.43 -1.51 8.08
C ASN A 6 10.14 -0.89 8.63
N ALA A 7 9.11 -0.75 7.78
CA ALA A 7 7.82 -0.19 8.17
C ALA A 7 6.83 -1.22 8.78
N ASN A 8 7.26 -2.45 9.06
CA ASN A 8 6.36 -3.54 9.47
C ASN A 8 5.56 -3.19 10.72
N ASP A 9 6.17 -2.61 11.75
CA ASP A 9 5.44 -2.24 12.98
C ASP A 9 4.48 -1.07 12.76
N MET A 10 4.81 -0.15 11.85
CA MET A 10 3.90 0.92 11.44
C MET A 10 2.70 0.36 10.68
N LEU A 11 2.92 -0.48 9.67
CA LEU A 11 1.85 -1.07 8.86
C LEU A 11 0.94 -2.03 9.66
N ASN A 12 1.45 -2.62 10.74
CA ASN A 12 0.65 -3.39 11.68
C ASN A 12 -0.01 -2.54 12.78
N GLY A 13 0.17 -1.22 12.77
CA GLY A 13 -0.42 -0.31 13.76
C GLY A 13 0.16 -0.46 15.17
N LYS A 14 1.33 -1.09 15.34
CA LYS A 14 1.99 -1.25 16.65
C LYS A 14 2.66 0.04 17.10
N THR A 15 3.20 0.83 16.16
CA THR A 15 3.86 2.11 16.48
C THR A 15 2.84 3.22 16.71
N ILE A 16 1.88 3.35 15.79
CA ILE A 16 0.81 4.36 15.87
C ILE A 16 -0.53 3.63 15.67
N PRO A 17 -1.30 3.38 16.73
CA PRO A 17 -2.58 2.73 16.62
C PRO A 17 -3.63 3.71 16.09
N VAL A 18 -4.21 3.40 14.94
CA VAL A 18 -5.32 4.16 14.33
C VAL A 18 -6.51 3.26 14.08
N LYS A 19 -7.73 3.78 14.30
CA LYS A 19 -8.97 2.99 14.32
C LYS A 19 -9.26 2.25 13.00
N LEU A 20 -8.92 2.85 11.87
CA LEU A 20 -9.16 2.28 10.53
C LEU A 20 -7.95 1.51 9.97
N GLY A 21 -6.86 1.41 10.74
CA GLY A 21 -5.60 0.81 10.29
C GLY A 21 -4.78 1.71 9.37
N ILE A 22 -3.62 1.21 8.98
CA ILE A 22 -2.67 1.85 8.07
C ILE A 22 -2.52 0.97 6.83
N ILE A 23 -2.61 1.58 5.65
CA ILE A 23 -2.48 0.89 4.36
C ILE A 23 -1.26 1.47 3.65
N GLY A 24 -0.25 0.65 3.41
CA GLY A 24 0.90 0.98 2.59
C GLY A 24 0.56 0.90 1.11
N VAL A 25 1.09 1.85 0.33
CA VAL A 25 0.98 1.87 -1.14
C VAL A 25 2.34 2.21 -1.75
N ARG A 26 2.60 1.68 -2.95
CA ARG A 26 3.78 2.00 -3.76
C ARG A 26 3.34 2.68 -5.05
N ASN A 27 3.61 3.97 -5.14
CA ASN A 27 3.35 4.76 -6.34
C ASN A 27 4.53 4.69 -7.33
N ARG A 28 4.33 5.27 -8.52
CA ARG A 28 5.38 5.47 -9.51
C ARG A 28 6.51 6.33 -8.96
N SER A 29 7.73 5.87 -9.15
CA SER A 29 8.95 6.66 -8.96
C SER A 29 9.19 7.61 -10.15
N GLN A 30 10.13 8.55 -9.99
CA GLN A 30 10.47 9.50 -11.04
C GLN A 30 10.96 8.81 -12.32
N GLU A 31 11.74 7.73 -12.19
CA GLU A 31 12.22 6.94 -13.32
C GLU A 31 11.05 6.26 -14.06
N GLU A 32 10.11 5.66 -13.31
CA GLU A 32 8.94 5.00 -13.90
C GLU A 32 8.02 6.00 -14.62
N ILE A 33 7.95 7.25 -14.12
CA ILE A 33 7.26 8.36 -14.81
C ILE A 33 8.00 8.74 -16.10
N SER A 34 9.32 8.94 -16.04
CA SER A 34 10.13 9.28 -17.23
C SER A 34 10.08 8.21 -18.31
N ASN A 35 9.96 6.93 -17.92
CA ASN A 35 9.82 5.80 -18.83
C ASN A 35 8.37 5.56 -19.30
N ASN A 36 7.42 6.43 -18.95
CA ASN A 36 6.00 6.29 -19.28
C ASN A 36 5.42 4.91 -18.93
N GLN A 37 5.84 4.34 -17.80
CA GLN A 37 5.32 3.03 -17.37
C GLN A 37 3.81 3.10 -17.13
N SER A 38 3.11 2.04 -17.56
CA SER A 38 1.66 1.98 -17.43
C SER A 38 1.26 1.79 -15.97
N ILE A 39 0.00 2.10 -15.67
CA ILE A 39 -0.53 1.92 -14.31
C ILE A 39 -0.57 0.43 -13.96
N GLU A 40 -0.92 -0.42 -14.93
CA GLU A 40 -1.00 -1.87 -14.80
C GLU A 40 0.36 -2.47 -14.44
N GLU A 41 1.43 -2.08 -15.15
CA GLU A 41 2.80 -2.49 -14.84
C GLU A 41 3.21 -2.08 -13.42
N CYS A 42 2.80 -0.88 -13.00
CA CYS A 42 3.12 -0.37 -11.67
C CYS A 42 2.36 -1.12 -10.57
N LEU A 43 1.10 -1.51 -10.83
CA LEU A 43 0.31 -2.34 -9.91
C LEU A 43 0.91 -3.74 -9.75
N GLU A 44 1.38 -4.37 -10.82
CA GLU A 44 2.08 -5.65 -10.72
C GLU A 44 3.38 -5.54 -9.91
N LYS A 45 4.14 -4.46 -10.11
CA LYS A 45 5.34 -4.19 -9.32
C LYS A 45 5.01 -3.92 -7.85
N GLU A 46 3.91 -3.23 -7.57
CA GLU A 46 3.42 -3.00 -6.20
C GLU A 46 3.08 -4.33 -5.52
N GLU A 47 2.34 -5.21 -6.19
CA GLU A 47 2.00 -6.54 -5.68
C GLU A 47 3.26 -7.35 -5.36
N LYS A 48 4.18 -7.46 -6.32
CA LYS A 48 5.47 -8.14 -6.13
C LYS A 48 6.28 -7.53 -4.99
N PHE A 49 6.27 -6.20 -4.86
CA PHE A 49 6.95 -5.51 -3.77
C PHE A 49 6.40 -5.93 -2.40
N PHE A 50 5.08 -5.92 -2.20
CA PHE A 50 4.48 -6.30 -0.93
C PHE A 50 4.65 -7.79 -0.63
N LEU A 51 4.52 -8.67 -1.62
CA LEU A 51 4.78 -10.11 -1.44
C LEU A 51 6.22 -10.38 -1.00
N ASN A 52 7.20 -9.68 -1.57
CA ASN A 52 8.60 -9.91 -1.26
C ASN A 52 9.04 -9.27 0.07
N ASN A 53 8.56 -8.06 0.39
CA ASN A 53 9.06 -7.29 1.54
C ASN A 53 8.16 -7.41 2.78
N TYR A 54 6.87 -7.70 2.59
CA TYR A 54 5.84 -7.69 3.63
C TYR A 54 4.83 -8.85 3.46
N PRO A 55 5.28 -10.11 3.30
CA PRO A 55 4.42 -11.23 2.88
C PRO A 55 3.19 -11.44 3.78
N ASN A 56 3.37 -11.32 5.10
CA ASN A 56 2.30 -11.54 6.08
C ASN A 56 1.16 -10.52 6.01
N ILE A 57 1.41 -9.35 5.40
CA ILE A 57 0.44 -8.25 5.30
C ILE A 57 0.14 -7.85 3.85
N ALA A 58 0.70 -8.56 2.87
CA ALA A 58 0.59 -8.21 1.45
C ALA A 58 -0.87 -8.10 1.00
N ALA A 59 -1.73 -9.03 1.43
CA ALA A 59 -3.16 -9.03 1.09
C ALA A 59 -3.96 -7.85 1.67
N LYS A 60 -3.40 -7.10 2.64
CA LYS A 60 -4.02 -5.95 3.30
C LYS A 60 -3.36 -4.62 2.93
N ASN A 61 -2.54 -4.60 1.89
CA ASN A 61 -1.81 -3.42 1.41
C ASN A 61 -1.96 -3.28 -0.11
N GLY A 62 -1.47 -2.15 -0.64
CA GLY A 62 -1.53 -1.83 -2.06
C GLY A 62 -2.77 -1.06 -2.48
N MET A 63 -2.69 -0.44 -3.65
CA MET A 63 -3.73 0.37 -4.26
C MET A 63 -5.07 -0.38 -4.44
N PRO A 64 -5.11 -1.67 -4.85
CA PRO A 64 -6.36 -2.39 -4.96
C PRO A 64 -7.08 -2.53 -3.61
N PHE A 65 -6.35 -2.81 -2.54
CA PHE A 65 -6.92 -2.91 -1.19
C PHE A 65 -7.38 -1.54 -0.69
N LEU A 66 -6.57 -0.50 -0.90
CA LEU A 66 -6.92 0.88 -0.53
C LEU A 66 -8.24 1.31 -1.18
N ARG A 67 -8.42 1.05 -2.48
CA ARG A 67 -9.66 1.36 -3.21
C ARG A 67 -10.88 0.73 -2.55
N VAL A 68 -10.80 -0.55 -2.19
CA VAL A 68 -11.91 -1.26 -1.54
C VAL A 68 -12.22 -0.66 -0.17
N GLN A 69 -11.21 -0.33 0.64
CA GLN A 69 -11.41 0.25 1.96
C GLN A 69 -11.99 1.66 1.90
N LEU A 70 -11.48 2.51 1.01
CA LEU A 70 -12.00 3.87 0.83
C LEU A 70 -13.46 3.84 0.33
N ASN A 71 -13.82 2.92 -0.56
CA ASN A 71 -15.20 2.74 -0.98
C ASN A 71 -16.09 2.34 0.20
N LYS A 72 -15.68 1.37 1.03
CA LYS A 72 -16.42 0.96 2.23
C LYS A 72 -16.62 2.14 3.19
N VAL A 73 -15.57 2.91 3.45
CA VAL A 73 -15.64 4.11 4.28
C VAL A 73 -16.62 5.09 3.65
N SER A 74 -16.51 5.43 2.36
CA SER A 74 -17.46 6.31 1.69
C SER A 74 -18.92 5.88 1.90
N TYR A 75 -19.24 4.60 1.64
CA TYR A 75 -20.61 4.10 1.84
C TYR A 75 -21.08 4.17 3.29
N LEU A 76 -20.21 3.88 4.26
CA LEU A 76 -20.55 3.93 5.69
C LEU A 76 -20.87 5.34 6.20
N TRP A 77 -20.35 6.38 5.54
CA TRP A 77 -20.57 7.77 5.95
C TRP A 77 -21.77 8.42 5.24
N HIS A 78 -22.34 7.73 4.26
CA HIS A 78 -23.54 8.15 3.53
C HIS A 78 -24.83 7.43 4.01
N ILE A 79 -24.74 6.65 5.09
CA ILE A 79 -25.85 6.01 5.82
C ILE A 79 -25.90 6.64 7.22
#